data_AF-A0A2V5IWX9-F1
#
_entry.id   AF-A0A2V5IWX9-F1
#
_cell.length_a   1.000
_cell.length_b   1.000
_cell.length_c   1.000
_cell.angle_alpha   90.00
_cell.angle_beta   90.00
_cell.angle_gamma   90.00
#
_symmetry.space_group_name_H-M   'P 1'
#
loop_
_entity.id
_entity.type
_entity.pdbx_description
1 polymer ?
#
loop_
_entity_poly.entity_id
_entity_poly.type
_entity_poly.pdbx_seq_one_letter_code
_entity_poly.pdbx_strand_id
1 'polypeptide(L)'
;MATKPRFKKLRKRLKAVSATAAVLALAVSGCSTSGDSATTGMVGTSITGAVDLFDATAAHTVSLVWDEADYNAMIASYESGSDKAWISADMTIDGTLINNVGVRLKGNSTLRSLGGDSSGAGAGAPGGADGTMPTDLPTDMANMGGGKGRPGGTPPEGFDGTLPTDRPTDMAQMGGGAPAGGMGGMGDSSSISFDDPASLPLLIRFDKYVDGTEYEGLTQLALRPGSPVINEALALSITAATDQPTQRYAYTTYSVNGSDTQTRLLLENPDESYGESIDDGNSVVFKADAESSFTYQGDDLATYKDQFKQLNKEDTQDATPIVAFLKWLDAADDATFDAELANYVDVDSFAKYAATQNLLANSDDMAGPGQNYYLSYDLTSKKISVISWDLNLALSGNATASPDTSLSMGGGGKGAAGTGKGGNSLKTRFLASTSFKKLYDAAYQELYTKVFSDGTATSLLSTITDSVPVSDDLTQDEIAAKAKTLNTFLTQRGEALEKALAN
;
A
#
# COMPACT_ATOMS: atom_id res chain seq x y z
N MET A 1 7.49 67.92 -27.23
CA MET A 1 8.84 68.19 -27.77
C MET A 1 9.78 67.21 -27.08
N ALA A 2 10.35 66.21 -27.79
CA ALA A 2 11.66 66.30 -28.46
C ALA A 2 12.79 66.59 -27.44
N THR A 3 13.84 65.78 -27.22
CA THR A 3 14.61 64.92 -28.15
C THR A 3 15.39 63.77 -27.46
N LYS A 4 15.57 62.62 -28.12
CA LYS A 4 16.78 61.74 -28.06
C LYS A 4 17.78 62.24 -29.15
N PRO A 5 19.12 61.94 -29.19
CA PRO A 5 19.67 60.57 -29.02
C PRO A 5 21.19 60.35 -28.70
N ARG A 6 21.60 59.05 -28.68
CA ARG A 6 22.88 58.44 -29.15
C ARG A 6 24.25 58.73 -28.48
N PHE A 7 24.82 57.67 -27.89
CA PHE A 7 26.22 57.18 -28.03
C PHE A 7 26.20 55.65 -27.85
N LYS A 8 27.11 54.78 -28.34
CA LYS A 8 27.93 54.59 -29.56
C LYS A 8 28.49 53.14 -29.42
N LYS A 9 28.69 52.38 -30.50
CA LYS A 9 29.07 50.94 -30.47
C LYS A 9 30.59 50.68 -30.41
N LEU A 10 31.02 49.57 -29.80
CA LEU A 10 32.20 48.74 -30.16
C LEU A 10 32.02 47.35 -29.47
N ARG A 11 31.85 46.18 -30.15
CA ARG A 11 32.85 45.32 -30.85
C ARG A 11 34.15 45.15 -30.05
N LYS A 12 34.75 43.98 -29.81
CA LYS A 12 34.79 42.63 -30.45
C LYS A 12 35.16 41.61 -29.32
N ARG A 13 35.09 40.26 -29.39
CA ARG A 13 35.15 39.25 -30.47
C ARG A 13 34.30 38.00 -30.10
N LEU A 14 34.15 37.06 -31.05
CA LEU A 14 33.83 35.64 -30.81
C LEU A 14 35.13 34.81 -30.66
N LYS A 15 35.02 33.63 -30.04
CA LYS A 15 35.66 32.40 -30.54
C LYS A 15 34.61 31.29 -30.58
N ALA A 16 34.40 30.73 -31.76
CA ALA A 16 33.67 29.47 -31.94
C ALA A 16 34.69 28.37 -32.23
N VAL A 17 34.43 27.16 -31.77
CA VAL A 17 35.06 25.93 -32.26
C VAL A 17 33.93 25.02 -32.70
N SER A 18 34.09 24.42 -33.87
CA SER A 18 33.09 23.57 -34.53
C SER A 18 33.60 22.13 -34.52
N ALA A 19 32.70 21.18 -34.23
CA ALA A 19 32.88 19.78 -34.55
C ALA A 19 31.54 19.23 -35.03
N THR A 20 31.55 18.62 -36.21
CA THR A 20 30.36 18.09 -36.89
C THR A 20 30.39 16.57 -36.81
N ALA A 21 29.28 15.94 -36.47
CA ALA A 21 29.05 14.52 -36.73
C ALA A 21 27.66 14.37 -37.38
N ALA A 22 27.63 13.84 -38.60
CA ALA A 22 26.40 13.53 -39.31
C ALA A 22 26.05 12.06 -39.09
N VAL A 23 24.78 11.75 -38.86
CA VAL A 23 24.25 10.38 -38.94
C VAL A 23 23.34 10.30 -40.16
N LEU A 24 23.54 9.23 -40.93
CA LEU A 24 22.98 9.04 -42.26
C LEU A 24 21.59 8.40 -42.14
N ALA A 25 20.55 9.06 -42.67
CA ALA A 25 19.23 8.44 -42.81
C ALA A 25 19.23 7.49 -44.02
N LEU A 26 19.18 6.18 -43.77
CA LEU A 26 19.00 5.16 -44.79
C LEU A 26 17.55 4.64 -44.73
N ALA A 27 16.71 5.18 -45.60
CA ALA A 27 15.36 4.66 -45.80
C ALA A 27 15.43 3.39 -46.67
N VAL A 28 15.00 2.26 -46.13
CA VAL A 28 14.75 1.03 -46.89
C VAL A 28 13.28 0.68 -46.74
N SER A 29 12.51 0.83 -47.82
CA SER A 29 11.12 0.36 -47.86
C SER A 29 11.09 -1.18 -47.91
N GLY A 30 10.53 -1.79 -46.87
CA GLY A 30 10.14 -3.19 -46.85
C GLY A 30 8.75 -3.32 -46.23
N CYS A 31 7.82 -3.98 -46.92
CA CYS A 31 6.52 -4.33 -46.34
C CYS A 31 6.70 -5.48 -45.35
N SER A 32 6.29 -5.28 -44.10
CA SER A 32 5.90 -6.36 -43.17
C SER A 32 4.96 -5.80 -42.08
N THR A 33 4.18 -6.73 -41.53
CA THR A 33 3.19 -6.67 -40.43
C THR A 33 3.44 -5.68 -39.29
N SER A 34 2.33 -5.30 -38.63
CA SER A 34 2.25 -4.52 -37.38
C SER A 34 3.45 -4.76 -36.46
N GLY A 35 4.25 -3.71 -36.25
CA GLY A 35 5.45 -3.80 -35.43
C GLY A 35 5.22 -3.22 -34.04
N ASP A 36 5.37 -4.06 -33.01
CA ASP A 36 5.61 -3.58 -31.66
C ASP A 36 6.88 -2.73 -31.64
N SER A 37 6.80 -1.55 -31.03
CA SER A 37 7.98 -0.71 -30.85
C SER A 37 8.72 -1.18 -29.60
N ALA A 38 9.62 -2.15 -29.81
CA ALA A 38 10.46 -2.68 -28.74
C ALA A 38 11.41 -1.59 -28.19
N THR A 39 11.17 -1.14 -26.96
CA THR A 39 11.98 -0.12 -26.30
C THR A 39 12.85 -0.79 -25.23
N THR A 40 14.02 -1.29 -25.63
CA THR A 40 15.04 -1.64 -24.64
C THR A 40 15.48 -0.36 -23.94
N GLY A 41 15.26 -0.28 -22.63
CA GLY A 41 15.70 0.83 -21.80
C GLY A 41 17.19 1.11 -22.02
N MET A 42 17.50 2.30 -22.53
CA MET A 42 18.87 2.81 -22.47
C MET A 42 19.04 3.43 -21.09
N VAL A 43 20.14 3.11 -20.39
CA VAL A 43 20.44 3.58 -19.02
C VAL A 43 20.03 5.04 -18.81
N GLY A 44 19.14 5.30 -17.85
CA GLY A 44 18.61 6.63 -17.56
C GLY A 44 17.54 7.14 -18.54
N THR A 45 16.66 6.26 -19.05
CA THR A 45 15.53 6.66 -19.93
C THR A 45 14.20 6.33 -19.26
N SER A 46 13.35 7.36 -19.13
CA SER A 46 11.93 7.20 -18.79
C SER A 46 11.16 6.83 -20.06
N ILE A 47 10.61 5.62 -20.10
CA ILE A 47 9.80 5.10 -21.20
C ILE A 47 8.42 5.77 -21.12
N THR A 48 7.96 6.33 -22.23
CA THR A 48 6.59 6.86 -22.36
C THR A 48 5.69 5.76 -22.92
N GLY A 49 4.52 5.54 -22.31
CA GLY A 49 3.53 4.62 -22.82
C GLY A 49 2.87 5.09 -24.12
N ALA A 50 2.17 4.17 -24.78
CA ALA A 50 1.22 4.51 -25.85
C ALA A 50 -0.04 5.22 -25.29
N VAL A 51 -0.35 4.97 -24.02
CA VAL A 51 -1.44 5.52 -23.20
C VAL A 51 -0.86 5.79 -21.82
N ASP A 52 -1.27 6.88 -21.16
CA ASP A 52 -0.90 7.16 -19.76
C ASP A 52 -1.42 6.04 -18.85
N LEU A 53 -0.53 5.45 -18.05
CA LEU A 53 -0.81 4.24 -17.27
C LEU A 53 -2.01 4.36 -16.33
N PHE A 54 -2.39 5.57 -15.94
CA PHE A 54 -3.46 5.82 -14.98
C PHE A 54 -4.62 6.61 -15.59
N ASP A 55 -4.75 6.63 -16.92
CA ASP A 55 -5.95 7.10 -17.62
C ASP A 55 -7.12 6.15 -17.38
N ALA A 56 -7.93 6.43 -16.35
CA ALA A 56 -9.13 5.69 -16.01
C ALA A 56 -10.22 5.65 -17.11
N THR A 57 -10.01 6.30 -18.26
CA THR A 57 -10.88 6.19 -19.45
C THR A 57 -10.37 5.19 -20.49
N ALA A 58 -9.15 4.67 -20.34
CA ALA A 58 -8.56 3.65 -21.19
C ALA A 58 -8.73 2.24 -20.61
N ALA A 59 -8.75 1.24 -21.50
CA ALA A 59 -8.64 -0.15 -21.11
C ALA A 59 -7.17 -0.59 -21.27
N HIS A 60 -6.50 -0.88 -20.16
CA HIS A 60 -5.10 -1.29 -20.18
C HIS A 60 -4.93 -2.80 -20.36
N THR A 61 -3.81 -3.15 -20.97
CA THR A 61 -3.34 -4.51 -21.22
C THR A 61 -1.91 -4.63 -20.72
N VAL A 62 -1.65 -5.64 -19.89
CA VAL A 62 -0.33 -5.92 -19.34
C VAL A 62 -0.01 -7.39 -19.53
N SER A 63 1.20 -7.71 -19.99
CA SER A 63 1.69 -9.09 -19.95
C SER A 63 3.12 -9.16 -19.44
N LEU A 64 3.44 -10.25 -18.76
CA LEU A 64 4.80 -10.60 -18.35
C LEU A 64 5.24 -11.90 -19.02
N VAL A 65 6.49 -11.93 -19.47
CA VAL A 65 7.15 -13.13 -20.00
C VAL A 65 8.45 -13.35 -19.24
N TRP A 66 8.64 -14.54 -18.67
CA TRP A 66 9.83 -14.90 -17.90
C TRP A 66 10.23 -16.37 -18.09
N ASP A 67 11.47 -16.71 -17.76
CA ASP A 67 11.93 -18.10 -17.78
C ASP A 67 11.28 -18.92 -16.64
N GLU A 68 10.81 -20.12 -16.98
CA GLU A 68 10.14 -21.01 -16.02
C GLU A 68 11.08 -21.50 -14.92
N ALA A 69 12.37 -21.68 -15.20
CA ALA A 69 13.36 -22.07 -14.20
C ALA A 69 13.64 -20.94 -13.19
N ASP A 70 13.66 -19.68 -13.64
CA ASP A 70 13.80 -18.53 -12.75
C ASP A 70 12.58 -18.39 -11.83
N TYR A 71 11.36 -18.54 -12.38
CA TYR A 71 10.13 -18.57 -11.58
C TYR A 71 10.15 -19.70 -10.52
N ASN A 72 10.48 -20.93 -10.93
CA ASN A 72 10.59 -22.06 -10.01
C ASN A 72 11.65 -21.81 -8.91
N ALA A 73 12.76 -21.14 -9.24
CA ALA A 73 13.77 -20.74 -8.26
C ALA A 73 13.26 -19.65 -7.29
N MET A 74 12.44 -18.71 -7.75
CA MET A 74 11.78 -17.70 -6.89
C MET A 74 10.83 -18.35 -5.88
N ILE A 75 9.99 -19.31 -6.33
CA ILE A 75 9.06 -20.02 -5.44
C ILE A 75 9.84 -20.85 -4.42
N ALA A 76 10.82 -21.64 -4.85
CA ALA A 76 11.66 -22.44 -3.94
C ALA A 76 12.43 -21.55 -2.93
N SER A 77 12.86 -20.35 -3.33
CA SER A 77 13.47 -19.36 -2.43
C SER A 77 12.48 -18.92 -1.35
N TYR A 78 11.25 -18.55 -1.72
CA TYR A 78 10.21 -18.17 -0.77
C TYR A 78 9.84 -19.31 0.20
N GLU A 79 9.62 -20.52 -0.32
CA GLU A 79 9.29 -21.71 0.49
C GLU A 79 10.42 -22.10 1.47
N SER A 80 11.69 -21.82 1.13
CA SER A 80 12.83 -22.03 2.02
C SER A 80 12.91 -21.04 3.20
N GLY A 81 12.04 -20.03 3.25
CA GLY A 81 12.13 -18.93 4.22
C GLY A 81 13.19 -17.87 3.88
N SER A 82 13.74 -17.90 2.66
CA SER A 82 14.66 -16.85 2.18
C SER A 82 13.89 -15.62 1.70
N ASP A 83 14.53 -14.44 1.72
CA ASP A 83 13.94 -13.22 1.17
C ASP A 83 13.37 -13.42 -0.24
N LYS A 84 12.28 -12.70 -0.55
CA LYS A 84 11.53 -12.84 -1.81
C LYS A 84 12.42 -12.45 -2.99
N ALA A 85 12.94 -13.47 -3.68
CA ALA A 85 13.92 -13.33 -4.74
C ALA A 85 13.36 -12.55 -5.95
N TRP A 86 14.24 -11.86 -6.66
CA TRP A 86 13.93 -11.17 -7.91
C TRP A 86 14.28 -12.07 -9.11
N ILE A 87 13.39 -12.08 -10.11
CA ILE A 87 13.61 -12.68 -11.44
C ILE A 87 13.53 -11.61 -12.52
N SER A 88 14.16 -11.87 -13.67
CA SER A 88 14.03 -11.02 -14.86
C SER A 88 12.79 -11.42 -15.67
N ALA A 89 12.06 -10.44 -16.17
CA ALA A 89 10.94 -10.62 -17.08
C ALA A 89 10.96 -9.54 -18.17
N ASP A 90 10.32 -9.82 -19.30
CA ASP A 90 9.94 -8.81 -20.27
C ASP A 90 8.46 -8.43 -20.03
N MET A 91 8.18 -7.14 -19.94
CA MET A 91 6.84 -6.60 -19.67
C MET A 91 6.31 -5.87 -20.90
N THR A 92 5.07 -6.12 -21.29
CA THR A 92 4.38 -5.30 -22.29
C THR A 92 3.24 -4.54 -21.62
N ILE A 93 3.19 -3.22 -21.80
CA ILE A 93 2.09 -2.36 -21.37
C ILE A 93 1.52 -1.67 -22.61
N ASP A 94 0.28 -1.99 -22.99
CA ASP A 94 -0.43 -1.39 -24.13
C ASP A 94 0.38 -1.42 -25.45
N GLY A 95 1.04 -2.56 -25.71
CA GLY A 95 1.94 -2.77 -26.87
C GLY A 95 3.34 -2.17 -26.71
N THR A 96 3.62 -1.48 -25.61
CA THR A 96 4.94 -0.95 -25.26
C THR A 96 5.75 -2.02 -24.55
N LEU A 97 6.70 -2.66 -25.26
CA LEU A 97 7.59 -3.68 -24.71
C LEU A 97 8.76 -3.02 -23.93
N ILE A 98 8.95 -3.50 -22.70
CA ILE A 98 9.94 -3.09 -21.72
C ILE A 98 10.74 -4.34 -21.32
N ASN A 99 11.98 -4.44 -21.76
CA ASN A 99 12.80 -5.65 -21.56
C ASN A 99 13.55 -5.64 -20.22
N ASN A 100 13.69 -6.80 -19.57
CA ASN A 100 14.43 -7.02 -18.31
C ASN A 100 13.93 -6.21 -17.09
N VAL A 101 12.62 -6.15 -16.88
CA VAL A 101 12.07 -5.68 -15.60
C VAL A 101 12.35 -6.71 -14.50
N GLY A 102 12.50 -6.23 -13.27
CA GLY A 102 12.53 -7.10 -12.10
C GLY A 102 11.14 -7.45 -11.62
N VAL A 103 10.88 -8.73 -11.36
CA VAL A 103 9.65 -9.23 -10.75
C VAL A 103 9.98 -9.97 -9.46
N ARG A 104 9.19 -9.77 -8.41
CA ARG A 104 9.20 -10.62 -7.21
C ARG A 104 7.80 -10.74 -6.59
N LEU A 105 7.62 -11.75 -5.73
CA LEU A 105 6.42 -11.86 -4.88
C LEU A 105 6.29 -10.65 -3.93
N LYS A 106 5.06 -10.18 -3.69
CA LYS A 106 4.74 -9.05 -2.81
C LYS A 106 3.67 -9.41 -1.78
N GLY A 107 3.79 -8.86 -0.57
CA GLY A 107 2.79 -8.98 0.49
C GLY A 107 3.08 -10.14 1.43
N ASN A 108 2.98 -9.92 2.73
CA ASN A 108 3.17 -10.96 3.74
C ASN A 108 1.87 -11.71 4.02
N SER A 109 0.78 -11.00 4.33
CA SER A 109 -0.50 -11.62 4.73
C SER A 109 -1.14 -12.46 3.63
N THR A 110 -1.06 -12.00 2.38
CA THR A 110 -1.52 -12.74 1.20
C THR A 110 -0.74 -14.03 0.99
N LEU A 111 0.60 -13.98 0.93
CA LEU A 111 1.40 -15.18 0.66
C LEU A 111 1.37 -16.20 1.82
N ARG A 112 0.99 -15.79 3.05
CA ARG A 112 0.77 -16.72 4.17
C ARG A 112 -0.43 -17.65 3.96
N SER A 113 -1.41 -17.34 3.10
CA SER A 113 -2.50 -18.28 2.80
C SER A 113 -2.05 -19.44 1.90
N LEU A 114 -0.95 -19.28 1.14
CA LEU A 114 -0.35 -20.33 0.31
C LEU A 114 0.49 -21.33 1.13
N GLY A 115 1.15 -20.88 2.20
CA GLY A 115 1.96 -21.75 3.08
C GLY A 115 1.15 -22.65 4.02
N GLY A 116 -0.18 -22.70 3.87
CA GLY A 116 -1.08 -23.53 4.67
C GLY A 116 -1.24 -24.91 4.06
N ASP A 117 -0.35 -25.84 4.43
CA ASP A 117 -0.38 -27.21 3.90
C ASP A 117 -1.73 -27.91 4.19
N SER A 118 -2.28 -28.56 3.17
CA SER A 118 -3.66 -29.07 3.14
C SER A 118 -3.78 -30.42 3.87
N SER A 119 -3.49 -30.45 5.17
CA SER A 119 -3.76 -31.60 6.04
C SER A 119 -4.54 -31.19 7.29
N GLY A 120 -5.82 -31.56 7.34
CA GLY A 120 -6.74 -31.10 8.37
C GLY A 120 -6.59 -31.81 9.71
N ALA A 121 -6.38 -31.03 10.78
CA ALA A 121 -6.86 -31.34 12.13
C ALA A 121 -6.94 -30.05 12.97
N GLY A 122 -7.91 -29.97 13.88
CA GLY A 122 -8.15 -28.76 14.67
C GLY A 122 -7.19 -28.56 15.84
N ALA A 123 -7.04 -27.30 16.23
CA ALA A 123 -6.72 -26.81 17.59
C ALA A 123 -5.52 -27.42 18.34
N GLY A 124 -4.39 -26.70 18.28
CA GLY A 124 -3.47 -26.56 19.43
C GLY A 124 -2.33 -27.58 19.51
N ALA A 125 -1.15 -27.16 19.06
CA ALA A 125 0.15 -27.72 19.47
C ALA A 125 1.19 -26.58 19.59
N PRO A 126 2.26 -26.74 20.40
CA PRO A 126 3.04 -25.60 20.91
C PRO A 126 4.18 -25.16 19.98
N GLY A 127 4.67 -23.93 20.20
CA GLY A 127 5.72 -23.32 19.40
C GLY A 127 7.03 -24.10 19.37
N GLY A 128 7.65 -24.13 18.18
CA GLY A 128 8.87 -24.92 17.92
C GLY A 128 9.41 -24.76 16.50
N ALA A 129 9.31 -23.56 15.92
CA ALA A 129 9.98 -23.21 14.67
C ALA A 129 10.50 -21.77 14.77
N ASP A 130 11.82 -21.60 14.83
CA ASP A 130 12.49 -20.31 14.70
C ASP A 130 12.55 -19.95 13.20
N GLY A 131 11.37 -19.63 12.66
CA GLY A 131 11.17 -19.28 11.26
C GLY A 131 11.02 -17.77 11.10
N THR A 132 12.12 -17.06 10.91
CA THR A 132 12.10 -15.68 10.40
C THR A 132 11.54 -15.71 8.98
N MET A 133 10.29 -15.29 8.80
CA MET A 133 9.63 -15.30 7.50
C MET A 133 10.18 -14.22 6.56
N PRO A 134 10.12 -14.42 5.22
CA PRO A 134 10.60 -13.44 4.25
C PRO A 134 9.87 -12.11 4.38
N THR A 135 10.60 -11.01 4.52
CA THR A 135 10.00 -9.67 4.63
C THR A 135 9.66 -9.09 3.25
N ASP A 136 8.86 -8.02 3.21
CA ASP A 136 8.61 -7.24 1.99
C ASP A 136 9.72 -6.20 1.70
N LEU A 137 10.80 -6.17 2.51
CA LEU A 137 11.93 -5.27 2.29
C LEU A 137 12.67 -5.65 0.99
N PRO A 138 13.21 -4.68 0.22
CA PRO A 138 14.12 -5.00 -0.88
C PRO A 138 15.46 -5.50 -0.34
N THR A 139 15.97 -6.61 -0.90
CA THR A 139 17.33 -7.14 -0.65
C THR A 139 18.45 -6.24 -1.20
N ASP A 140 18.07 -5.13 -1.82
CA ASP A 140 18.88 -4.19 -2.58
C ASP A 140 19.61 -3.17 -1.67
N MET A 141 19.26 -3.07 -0.39
CA MET A 141 20.05 -2.30 0.59
C MET A 141 21.39 -3.00 0.83
N ALA A 142 22.50 -2.28 0.60
CA ALA A 142 23.85 -2.82 0.74
C ALA A 142 24.05 -3.50 2.10
N ASN A 143 24.35 -4.80 2.07
CA ASN A 143 24.53 -5.67 3.24
C ASN A 143 25.62 -5.10 4.18
N MET A 144 25.18 -4.48 5.28
CA MET A 144 26.02 -3.81 6.27
C MET A 144 25.78 -4.39 7.67
N GLY A 145 26.40 -5.53 7.94
CA GLY A 145 26.71 -5.98 9.30
C GLY A 145 25.69 -6.92 9.94
N GLY A 146 26.07 -8.19 10.08
CA GLY A 146 25.24 -9.20 10.75
C GLY A 146 24.98 -8.90 12.22
N GLY A 147 23.71 -8.88 12.62
CA GLY A 147 23.27 -8.81 14.01
C GLY A 147 23.75 -10.03 14.80
N LYS A 148 24.47 -9.81 15.89
CA LYS A 148 24.88 -10.89 16.81
C LYS A 148 23.66 -11.48 17.52
N GLY A 149 23.58 -12.80 17.57
CA GLY A 149 22.51 -13.52 18.27
C GLY A 149 22.37 -13.12 19.74
N ARG A 150 21.11 -13.05 20.19
CA ARG A 150 20.75 -12.87 21.61
C ARG A 150 21.28 -14.04 22.45
N PRO A 151 21.93 -13.80 23.61
CA PRO A 151 22.28 -14.88 24.53
C PRO A 151 21.02 -15.50 25.14
N GLY A 152 20.91 -16.83 25.11
CA GLY A 152 19.76 -17.56 25.64
C GLY A 152 19.63 -17.44 27.16
N GLY A 153 18.42 -17.12 27.63
CA GLY A 153 18.03 -17.27 29.02
C GLY A 153 17.55 -18.70 29.31
N THR A 154 18.11 -19.33 30.33
CA THR A 154 17.66 -20.66 30.80
C THR A 154 16.26 -20.60 31.42
N PRO A 155 15.33 -21.50 31.05
CA PRO A 155 14.03 -21.56 31.70
C PRO A 155 14.15 -22.17 33.12
N PRO A 156 13.33 -21.75 34.10
CA PRO A 156 13.24 -22.41 35.39
C PRO A 156 12.42 -23.71 35.29
N GLU A 157 12.94 -24.80 35.85
CA GLU A 157 12.22 -26.06 35.99
C GLU A 157 11.17 -25.98 37.10
N GLY A 158 10.02 -26.64 36.90
CA GLY A 158 9.07 -26.92 37.99
C GLY A 158 7.60 -26.70 37.67
N PHE A 159 7.03 -27.53 36.79
CA PHE A 159 5.59 -27.84 36.89
C PHE A 159 5.33 -29.31 36.52
N ASP A 160 4.82 -30.05 37.49
CA ASP A 160 4.50 -31.48 37.38
C ASP A 160 3.20 -31.68 36.59
N GLY A 161 3.14 -32.77 35.82
CA GLY A 161 2.10 -32.99 34.82
C GLY A 161 0.91 -33.78 35.35
N THR A 162 -0.27 -33.16 35.37
CA THR A 162 -1.55 -33.88 35.19
C THR A 162 -2.59 -32.95 34.54
N LEU A 163 -3.08 -33.31 33.35
CA LEU A 163 -4.27 -32.71 32.76
C LEU A 163 -5.45 -33.68 32.96
N PRO A 164 -6.49 -33.31 33.74
CA PRO A 164 -7.73 -34.06 33.77
C PRO A 164 -8.48 -33.91 32.44
N THR A 165 -8.79 -35.05 31.81
CA THR A 165 -9.72 -35.09 30.69
C THR A 165 -11.14 -35.02 31.21
N ASP A 166 -11.78 -33.86 31.17
CA ASP A 166 -13.24 -33.75 31.28
C ASP A 166 -13.77 -32.52 30.53
N ARG A 167 -14.54 -32.77 29.46
CA ARG A 167 -15.44 -31.78 28.84
C ARG A 167 -16.86 -32.12 29.26
N PRO A 168 -17.54 -31.27 30.03
CA PRO A 168 -18.99 -31.24 30.01
C PRO A 168 -19.42 -30.70 28.64
N THR A 169 -20.21 -31.50 27.92
CA THR A 169 -21.20 -30.93 27.01
C THR A 169 -22.17 -30.04 27.81
N ASP A 170 -22.85 -29.14 27.09
CA ASP A 170 -24.17 -28.56 27.40
C ASP A 170 -24.18 -27.03 27.29
N MET A 171 -24.46 -26.55 26.07
CA MET A 171 -25.15 -25.27 25.78
C MET A 171 -25.59 -25.26 24.31
N ALA A 172 -26.42 -26.25 23.96
CA ALA A 172 -27.29 -26.12 22.81
C ALA A 172 -28.53 -25.29 23.20
N GLN A 173 -29.11 -24.60 22.21
CA GLN A 173 -30.48 -24.05 22.25
C GLN A 173 -30.71 -22.71 23.00
N MET A 174 -30.19 -21.63 22.43
CA MET A 174 -31.04 -20.45 22.15
C MET A 174 -30.95 -20.09 20.66
N GLY A 175 -31.97 -20.50 19.91
CA GLY A 175 -32.09 -20.19 18.49
C GLY A 175 -32.75 -18.83 18.26
N GLY A 176 -32.02 -17.92 17.62
CA GLY A 176 -32.54 -16.70 17.01
C GLY A 176 -31.88 -16.56 15.64
N GLY A 177 -32.58 -16.96 14.58
CA GLY A 177 -32.00 -17.02 13.24
C GLY A 177 -31.75 -15.62 12.66
N ALA A 178 -30.49 -15.21 12.61
CA ALA A 178 -30.04 -14.18 11.68
C ALA A 178 -29.83 -14.82 10.29
N PRO A 179 -30.23 -14.16 9.19
CA PRO A 179 -30.03 -14.72 7.85
C PRO A 179 -28.55 -14.78 7.52
N ALA A 180 -28.09 -15.94 7.04
CA ALA A 180 -26.75 -16.09 6.48
C ALA A 180 -26.66 -15.28 5.17
N GLY A 181 -25.95 -14.16 5.20
CA GLY A 181 -25.71 -13.33 4.03
C GLY A 181 -24.57 -12.35 4.26
N GLY A 182 -23.64 -12.27 3.31
CA GLY A 182 -22.66 -11.17 3.25
C GLY A 182 -21.23 -11.46 3.75
N MET A 183 -20.72 -12.69 3.68
CA MET A 183 -19.28 -12.94 3.85
C MET A 183 -18.53 -12.76 2.50
N GLY A 184 -18.71 -11.60 1.86
CA GLY A 184 -18.18 -11.26 0.53
C GLY A 184 -17.24 -10.06 0.54
N GLY A 185 -16.55 -9.83 1.67
CA GLY A 185 -15.72 -8.64 1.93
C GLY A 185 -14.24 -8.92 2.19
N MET A 186 -13.81 -10.17 2.37
CA MET A 186 -12.39 -10.47 2.20
C MET A 186 -12.05 -10.25 0.73
N GLY A 187 -11.07 -9.38 0.45
CA GLY A 187 -10.41 -9.37 -0.86
C GLY A 187 -9.95 -10.79 -1.17
N ASP A 188 -10.30 -11.28 -2.36
CA ASP A 188 -10.30 -12.71 -2.65
C ASP A 188 -8.88 -13.28 -2.78
N SER A 189 -8.26 -13.57 -1.64
CA SER A 189 -7.00 -14.31 -1.55
C SER A 189 -7.23 -15.82 -1.60
N SER A 190 -8.44 -16.29 -1.96
CA SER A 190 -8.73 -17.72 -2.11
C SER A 190 -8.52 -18.23 -3.55
N SER A 191 -8.18 -17.33 -4.48
CA SER A 191 -7.86 -17.65 -5.88
C SER A 191 -6.37 -17.59 -6.24
N ILE A 192 -5.47 -17.37 -5.28
CA ILE A 192 -4.01 -17.34 -5.55
C ILE A 192 -3.40 -18.74 -5.48
N SER A 193 -2.44 -19.04 -6.37
CA SER A 193 -1.72 -20.32 -6.43
C SER A 193 -0.32 -20.15 -7.02
N PHE A 194 0.65 -20.98 -6.62
CA PHE A 194 1.94 -21.06 -7.31
C PHE A 194 1.86 -21.79 -8.67
N ASP A 195 0.82 -22.61 -8.87
CA ASP A 195 0.53 -23.27 -10.15
C ASP A 195 -0.13 -22.33 -11.17
N ASP A 196 -0.64 -21.18 -10.71
CA ASP A 196 -1.14 -20.08 -11.55
C ASP A 196 -0.33 -18.81 -11.24
N PRO A 197 0.82 -18.60 -11.93
CA PRO A 197 1.67 -17.45 -11.65
C PRO A 197 1.00 -16.11 -11.98
N ALA A 198 -0.03 -16.11 -12.82
CA ALA A 198 -0.79 -14.90 -13.09
C ALA A 198 -1.55 -14.46 -11.83
N SER A 199 -2.12 -15.39 -11.05
CA SER A 199 -2.86 -15.09 -9.80
C SER A 199 -2.07 -14.33 -8.71
N LEU A 200 -0.73 -14.41 -8.74
CA LEU A 200 0.11 -14.00 -7.61
C LEU A 200 0.19 -12.48 -7.42
N PRO A 201 0.37 -12.00 -6.17
CA PRO A 201 0.71 -10.60 -5.90
C PRO A 201 2.18 -10.32 -6.23
N LEU A 202 2.44 -9.32 -7.07
CA LEU A 202 3.79 -9.04 -7.58
C LEU A 202 4.22 -7.60 -7.27
N LEU A 203 5.53 -7.42 -7.08
CA LEU A 203 6.21 -6.13 -7.19
C LEU A 203 7.03 -6.17 -8.48
N ILE A 204 6.80 -5.20 -9.34
CA ILE A 204 7.52 -5.02 -10.61
C ILE A 204 8.42 -3.79 -10.45
N ARG A 205 9.68 -3.89 -10.87
CA ARG A 205 10.69 -2.84 -10.76
C ARG A 205 11.43 -2.67 -12.09
N PHE A 206 11.22 -1.54 -12.77
CA PHE A 206 11.75 -1.28 -14.11
C PHE A 206 13.27 -1.16 -14.14
N ASP A 207 13.88 -0.53 -13.13
CA ASP A 207 15.31 -0.28 -13.01
C ASP A 207 16.10 -1.45 -12.38
N LYS A 208 15.47 -2.60 -12.10
CA LYS A 208 16.10 -3.68 -11.30
C LYS A 208 17.34 -4.30 -11.95
N TYR A 209 17.33 -4.44 -13.28
CA TYR A 209 18.44 -5.01 -14.06
C TYR A 209 18.99 -4.03 -15.11
N VAL A 210 18.36 -2.86 -15.27
CA VAL A 210 18.79 -1.80 -16.20
C VAL A 210 18.65 -0.45 -15.48
N ASP A 211 19.71 -0.04 -14.78
CA ASP A 211 19.76 1.15 -13.93
C ASP A 211 19.12 2.40 -14.59
N GLY A 212 18.24 3.07 -13.84
CA GLY A 212 17.57 4.29 -14.28
C GLY A 212 16.54 4.09 -15.41
N THR A 213 16.02 2.87 -15.59
CA THR A 213 14.83 2.64 -16.43
C THR A 213 13.58 2.97 -15.61
N GLU A 214 12.77 3.88 -16.13
CA GLU A 214 11.46 4.22 -15.57
C GLU A 214 10.37 3.96 -16.62
N TYR A 215 9.12 3.83 -16.18
CA TYR A 215 7.95 3.94 -17.04
C TYR A 215 7.10 5.12 -16.55
N GLU A 216 6.98 6.16 -17.37
CA GLU A 216 6.21 7.37 -17.05
C GLU A 216 6.57 8.04 -15.70
N GLY A 217 7.88 8.04 -15.38
CA GLY A 217 8.43 8.56 -14.13
C GLY A 217 8.38 7.59 -12.94
N LEU A 218 7.83 6.38 -13.10
CA LEU A 218 7.75 5.35 -12.07
C LEU A 218 8.94 4.39 -12.15
N THR A 219 9.54 4.03 -11.01
CA THR A 219 10.49 2.90 -10.96
C THR A 219 9.80 1.58 -10.64
N GLN A 220 8.66 1.61 -9.93
CA GLN A 220 8.00 0.43 -9.39
C GLN A 220 6.47 0.46 -9.49
N LEU A 221 5.90 -0.73 -9.69
CA LEU A 221 4.46 -0.99 -9.69
C LEU A 221 4.12 -2.20 -8.82
N ALA A 222 2.96 -2.18 -8.17
CA ALA A 222 2.42 -3.29 -7.41
C ALA A 222 1.19 -3.88 -8.10
N LEU A 223 1.22 -5.18 -8.40
CA LEU A 223 0.06 -5.91 -8.90
C LEU A 223 -0.67 -6.56 -7.71
N ARG A 224 -1.91 -6.13 -7.44
CA ARG A 224 -2.71 -6.67 -6.32
C ARG A 224 -3.19 -8.09 -6.61
N PRO A 225 -3.32 -8.96 -5.59
CA PRO A 225 -3.91 -10.29 -5.72
C PRO A 225 -5.42 -10.21 -5.90
N GLY A 226 -6.00 -11.22 -6.55
CA GLY A 226 -7.45 -11.34 -6.75
C GLY A 226 -8.03 -10.34 -7.76
N SER A 227 -9.32 -10.50 -8.05
CA SER A 227 -10.03 -9.82 -9.13
C SER A 227 -11.47 -9.47 -8.72
N PRO A 228 -12.04 -8.32 -9.11
CA PRO A 228 -11.41 -7.07 -9.53
C PRO A 228 -10.99 -6.11 -8.40
N VAL A 229 -11.15 -6.44 -7.10
CA VAL A 229 -10.68 -5.56 -5.98
C VAL A 229 -11.26 -4.11 -6.00
N ILE A 230 -12.51 -3.93 -6.49
CA ILE A 230 -13.17 -2.61 -6.64
C ILE A 230 -13.22 -1.81 -5.33
N ASN A 231 -13.18 -2.48 -4.17
CA ASN A 231 -13.17 -1.83 -2.87
C ASN A 231 -11.89 -1.03 -2.59
N GLU A 232 -10.72 -1.51 -3.05
CA GLU A 232 -9.46 -0.77 -2.90
C GLU A 232 -9.42 0.43 -3.85
N ALA A 233 -9.76 0.21 -5.14
CA ALA A 233 -9.88 1.27 -6.13
C ALA A 233 -10.79 2.42 -5.66
N LEU A 234 -11.95 2.08 -5.09
CA LEU A 234 -12.89 3.05 -4.54
C LEU A 234 -12.34 3.76 -3.29
N ALA A 235 -11.65 3.05 -2.40
CA ALA A 235 -11.04 3.64 -1.20
C ALA A 235 -9.88 4.60 -1.55
N LEU A 236 -9.04 4.26 -2.53
CA LEU A 236 -8.02 5.14 -3.10
C LEU A 236 -8.66 6.39 -3.74
N SER A 237 -9.68 6.21 -4.59
CA SER A 237 -10.39 7.34 -5.22
C SER A 237 -11.10 8.25 -4.21
N ILE A 238 -11.68 7.72 -3.12
CA ILE A 238 -12.25 8.52 -2.03
C ILE A 238 -11.16 9.29 -1.29
N THR A 239 -9.99 8.69 -1.07
CA THR A 239 -8.84 9.35 -0.42
C THR A 239 -8.32 10.51 -1.29
N ALA A 240 -8.15 10.30 -2.61
CA ALA A 240 -7.81 11.34 -3.58
C ALA A 240 -8.87 12.46 -3.63
N ALA A 241 -10.15 12.09 -3.71
CA ALA A 241 -11.26 13.05 -3.74
C ALA A 241 -11.42 13.86 -2.43
N THR A 242 -10.72 13.50 -1.36
CA THR A 242 -10.69 14.23 -0.08
C THR A 242 -9.36 14.98 0.15
N ASP A 243 -8.60 15.20 -0.94
CA ASP A 243 -7.36 15.98 -0.97
C ASP A 243 -6.24 15.42 -0.06
N GLN A 244 -6.28 14.11 0.22
CA GLN A 244 -5.27 13.39 1.00
C GLN A 244 -4.30 12.65 0.08
N PRO A 245 -2.98 12.60 0.39
CA PRO A 245 -2.03 11.80 -0.36
C PRO A 245 -2.44 10.33 -0.43
N THR A 246 -2.40 9.76 -1.63
CA THR A 246 -2.79 8.38 -1.91
C THR A 246 -2.02 7.87 -3.13
N GLN A 247 -2.33 6.66 -3.61
CA GLN A 247 -1.64 6.03 -4.73
C GLN A 247 -2.54 5.96 -5.95
N ARG A 248 -1.96 6.19 -7.14
CA ARG A 248 -2.66 5.98 -8.41
C ARG A 248 -2.82 4.49 -8.70
N TYR A 249 -3.85 4.13 -9.46
CA TYR A 249 -4.12 2.76 -9.86
C TYR A 249 -4.73 2.71 -11.26
N ALA A 250 -4.64 1.53 -11.89
CA ALA A 250 -5.31 1.22 -13.14
C ALA A 250 -5.86 -0.20 -13.12
N TYR A 251 -6.91 -0.42 -13.91
CA TYR A 251 -7.43 -1.73 -14.25
C TYR A 251 -6.79 -2.24 -15.52
N THR A 252 -6.31 -3.48 -15.50
CA THR A 252 -5.70 -4.12 -16.66
C THR A 252 -6.25 -5.52 -16.86
N THR A 253 -6.37 -5.96 -18.12
CA THR A 253 -6.32 -7.39 -18.43
C THR A 253 -4.86 -7.82 -18.38
N TYR A 254 -4.58 -8.94 -17.72
CA TYR A 254 -3.23 -9.36 -17.33
C TYR A 254 -2.98 -10.83 -17.68
N SER A 255 -1.79 -11.16 -18.17
CA SER A 255 -1.38 -12.56 -18.37
C SER A 255 0.12 -12.78 -18.14
N VAL A 256 0.50 -14.04 -17.88
CA VAL A 256 1.89 -14.48 -17.73
C VAL A 256 2.18 -15.57 -18.75
N ASN A 257 3.29 -15.48 -19.48
CA ASN A 257 3.75 -16.50 -20.43
C ASN A 257 2.68 -16.94 -21.46
N GLY A 258 1.72 -16.06 -21.78
CA GLY A 258 0.61 -16.38 -22.69
C GLY A 258 -0.53 -17.20 -22.06
N SER A 259 -0.69 -17.16 -20.74
CA SER A 259 -1.85 -17.70 -20.03
C SER A 259 -3.17 -17.06 -20.48
N ASP A 260 -4.29 -17.68 -20.10
CA ASP A 260 -5.60 -17.03 -20.08
C ASP A 260 -5.53 -15.72 -19.28
N THR A 261 -6.37 -14.75 -19.64
CA THR A 261 -6.32 -13.39 -19.09
C THR A 261 -7.04 -13.27 -17.75
N GLN A 262 -6.46 -12.48 -16.85
CA GLN A 262 -7.04 -12.10 -15.55
C GLN A 262 -7.28 -10.60 -15.46
N THR A 263 -8.40 -10.15 -14.89
CA THR A 263 -8.58 -8.72 -14.59
C THR A 263 -7.92 -8.37 -13.27
N ARG A 264 -6.98 -7.42 -13.28
CA ARG A 264 -6.15 -7.08 -12.13
C ARG A 264 -6.04 -5.59 -11.88
N LEU A 265 -5.83 -5.25 -10.60
CA LEU A 265 -5.61 -3.89 -10.14
C LEU A 265 -4.09 -3.66 -10.00
N LEU A 266 -3.57 -2.72 -10.79
CA LEU A 266 -2.17 -2.31 -10.84
C LEU A 266 -2.04 -0.96 -10.14
N LEU A 267 -1.11 -0.83 -9.19
CA LEU A 267 -0.93 0.37 -8.37
C LEU A 267 0.46 0.96 -8.54
N GLU A 268 0.52 2.29 -8.46
CA GLU A 268 1.72 3.02 -8.06
C GLU A 268 2.21 2.49 -6.70
N ASN A 269 3.41 1.91 -6.68
CA ASN A 269 4.02 1.43 -5.44
C ASN A 269 4.89 2.53 -4.83
N PRO A 270 4.62 3.02 -3.60
CA PRO A 270 5.44 4.04 -2.98
C PRO A 270 6.90 3.60 -2.81
N ASP A 271 7.76 4.28 -3.56
CA ASP A 271 9.21 4.16 -3.64
C ASP A 271 9.86 5.53 -3.34
N GLU A 272 11.11 5.73 -3.74
CA GLU A 272 11.79 7.02 -3.59
C GLU A 272 11.12 8.14 -4.40
N SER A 273 10.72 7.87 -5.65
CA SER A 273 10.04 8.83 -6.52
C SER A 273 8.70 9.27 -5.94
N TYR A 274 7.92 8.34 -5.38
CA TYR A 274 6.73 8.69 -4.61
C TYR A 274 7.07 9.57 -3.40
N GLY A 275 8.10 9.21 -2.63
CA GLY A 275 8.57 10.01 -1.49
C GLY A 275 8.97 11.45 -1.86
N GLU A 276 9.62 11.64 -3.00
CA GLU A 276 9.96 12.96 -3.55
C GLU A 276 8.76 13.71 -4.16
N SER A 277 7.66 13.04 -4.50
CA SER A 277 6.41 13.71 -4.91
C SER A 277 5.63 14.31 -3.73
N ILE A 278 5.86 13.81 -2.51
CA ILE A 278 5.17 14.28 -1.30
C ILE A 278 5.72 15.66 -0.91
N ASP A 279 4.79 16.62 -0.74
CA ASP A 279 5.06 18.00 -0.33
C ASP A 279 6.12 18.70 -1.23
N ASP A 280 6.06 18.48 -2.55
CA ASP A 280 7.05 18.96 -3.55
C ASP A 280 8.51 18.60 -3.18
N GLY A 281 8.71 17.42 -2.57
CA GLY A 281 10.02 16.95 -2.11
C GLY A 281 10.50 17.64 -0.83
N ASN A 282 9.63 18.33 -0.09
CA ASN A 282 9.96 18.96 1.20
C ASN A 282 9.85 18.00 2.40
N SER A 283 9.43 16.75 2.19
CA SER A 283 9.18 15.78 3.25
C SER A 283 10.09 14.54 3.20
N VAL A 284 10.36 13.97 4.38
CA VAL A 284 10.99 12.64 4.52
C VAL A 284 9.90 11.61 4.78
N VAL A 285 9.78 10.62 3.92
CA VAL A 285 8.71 9.61 3.99
C VAL A 285 9.25 8.29 4.52
N PHE A 286 8.58 7.73 5.52
CA PHE A 286 8.92 6.46 6.16
C PHE A 286 7.76 5.48 6.05
N LYS A 287 7.98 4.30 5.46
CA LYS A 287 7.01 3.20 5.48
C LYS A 287 7.06 2.46 6.82
N ALA A 288 5.93 2.26 7.48
CA ALA A 288 5.86 1.31 8.58
C ALA A 288 5.96 -0.14 8.06
N ASP A 289 6.77 -0.97 8.70
CA ASP A 289 6.70 -2.42 8.50
C ASP A 289 5.55 -3.03 9.32
N ALA A 290 5.03 -4.19 8.89
CA ALA A 290 3.99 -4.93 9.60
C ALA A 290 4.43 -5.38 11.02
N GLU A 291 5.73 -5.55 11.26
CA GLU A 291 6.30 -5.85 12.58
C GLU A 291 6.67 -4.57 13.38
N SER A 292 6.38 -3.37 12.85
CA SER A 292 6.61 -2.11 13.55
C SER A 292 5.76 -2.01 14.82
N SER A 293 6.42 -1.71 15.93
CA SER A 293 5.77 -1.60 17.24
C SER A 293 5.15 -0.23 17.52
N PHE A 294 5.58 0.82 16.80
CA PHE A 294 5.26 2.23 17.11
C PHE A 294 5.53 2.62 18.58
N THR A 295 6.59 2.08 19.19
CA THR A 295 7.04 2.41 20.56
C THR A 295 8.47 2.95 20.58
N TYR A 296 8.79 3.71 21.63
CA TYR A 296 10.16 4.11 21.91
C TYR A 296 10.97 2.94 22.49
N GLN A 297 12.11 2.63 21.87
CA GLN A 297 12.98 1.49 22.20
C GLN A 297 14.41 1.93 22.55
N GLY A 298 14.63 3.24 22.77
CA GLY A 298 15.94 3.84 22.99
C GLY A 298 16.34 4.81 21.87
N ASP A 299 17.48 5.49 22.05
CA ASP A 299 17.97 6.52 21.13
C ASP A 299 18.77 5.95 19.93
N ASP A 300 18.96 4.63 19.83
CA ASP A 300 19.71 4.01 18.74
C ASP A 300 18.85 3.87 17.48
N LEU A 301 19.12 4.71 16.48
CA LEU A 301 18.41 4.73 15.19
C LEU A 301 18.41 3.38 14.47
N ALA A 302 19.45 2.54 14.67
CA ALA A 302 19.51 1.21 14.05
C ALA A 302 18.36 0.30 14.50
N THR A 303 17.81 0.52 15.70
CA THR A 303 16.64 -0.23 16.23
C THR A 303 15.36 0.02 15.43
N TYR A 304 15.28 1.14 14.72
CA TYR A 304 14.06 1.58 14.00
C TYR A 304 14.13 1.35 12.50
N LYS A 305 15.31 1.05 11.93
CA LYS A 305 15.51 0.94 10.48
C LYS A 305 14.58 -0.09 9.83
N ASP A 306 14.39 -1.23 10.48
CA ASP A 306 13.54 -2.33 9.98
C ASP A 306 12.05 -2.14 10.36
N GLN A 307 11.73 -1.18 11.24
CA GLN A 307 10.36 -0.81 11.62
C GLN A 307 9.81 0.35 10.80
N PHE A 308 10.69 1.25 10.32
CA PHE A 308 10.37 2.44 9.55
C PHE A 308 11.35 2.59 8.39
N LYS A 309 11.03 1.95 7.25
CA LYS A 309 11.85 2.04 6.04
C LYS A 309 11.71 3.44 5.46
N GLN A 310 12.75 4.26 5.56
CA GLN A 310 12.86 5.52 4.86
C GLN A 310 12.79 5.28 3.34
N LEU A 311 12.07 6.14 2.62
CA LEU A 311 11.91 6.03 1.15
C LEU A 311 12.85 6.96 0.40
N ASN A 312 13.12 8.14 0.96
CA ASN A 312 13.82 9.22 0.28
C ASN A 312 14.77 9.99 1.22
N LYS A 313 15.69 10.77 0.64
CA LYS A 313 16.63 11.66 1.35
C LYS A 313 17.59 10.98 2.33
N GLU A 314 17.85 9.67 2.18
CA GLU A 314 18.74 8.90 3.07
C GLU A 314 20.16 9.51 3.21
N ASP A 315 20.65 10.21 2.18
CA ASP A 315 21.93 10.93 2.19
C ASP A 315 21.96 12.19 3.10
N THR A 316 20.80 12.72 3.51
CA THR A 316 20.70 14.03 4.17
C THR A 316 19.81 14.07 5.41
N GLN A 317 18.93 13.08 5.59
CA GLN A 317 17.98 12.96 6.69
C GLN A 317 17.96 11.52 7.20
N ASP A 318 17.64 11.33 8.48
CA ASP A 318 17.51 10.03 9.13
C ASP A 318 16.23 9.95 9.99
N ALA A 319 16.01 8.83 10.65
CA ALA A 319 14.84 8.59 11.50
C ALA A 319 14.82 9.38 12.83
N THR A 320 15.79 10.27 13.12
CA THR A 320 15.83 11.06 14.36
C THR A 320 14.51 11.77 14.70
N PRO A 321 13.76 12.39 13.76
CA PRO A 321 12.48 13.02 14.07
C PRO A 321 11.42 12.03 14.56
N ILE A 322 11.39 10.82 13.98
CA ILE A 322 10.47 9.75 14.37
C ILE A 322 10.83 9.23 15.76
N VAL A 323 12.13 8.99 16.03
CA VAL A 323 12.60 8.54 17.35
C VAL A 323 12.36 9.59 18.43
N ALA A 324 12.58 10.87 18.13
CA ALA A 324 12.30 11.98 19.04
C ALA A 324 10.79 12.10 19.34
N PHE A 325 9.92 11.92 18.35
CA PHE A 325 8.48 11.89 18.53
C PHE A 325 8.04 10.69 19.39
N LEU A 326 8.50 9.48 19.09
CA LEU A 326 8.17 8.28 19.87
C LEU A 326 8.63 8.43 21.33
N LYS A 327 9.82 9.01 21.56
CA LYS A 327 10.35 9.31 22.90
C LYS A 327 9.50 10.31 23.68
N TRP A 328 9.00 11.35 23.03
CA TRP A 328 8.05 12.28 23.63
C TRP A 328 6.71 11.59 23.91
N LEU A 329 6.19 10.80 22.97
CA LEU A 329 4.89 10.12 23.08
C LEU A 329 4.85 9.08 24.20
N ASP A 330 5.97 8.40 24.47
CA ASP A 330 6.17 7.45 25.58
C ASP A 330 6.21 8.17 26.94
N ALA A 331 6.81 9.35 27.01
CA ALA A 331 6.99 10.12 28.25
C ALA A 331 5.83 11.08 28.59
N ALA A 332 5.06 11.53 27.60
CA ALA A 332 4.00 12.52 27.78
C ALA A 332 2.78 11.93 28.51
N ASP A 333 2.37 12.53 29.62
CA ASP A 333 1.05 12.29 30.21
C ASP A 333 -0.07 12.90 29.35
N ASP A 334 -1.34 12.65 29.69
CA ASP A 334 -2.45 13.09 28.83
C ASP A 334 -2.60 14.62 28.76
N ALA A 335 -2.21 15.34 29.81
CA ALA A 335 -2.20 16.81 29.81
C ALA A 335 -1.09 17.36 28.89
N THR A 336 0.08 16.73 28.91
CA THR A 336 1.22 17.06 28.04
C THR A 336 0.90 16.71 26.59
N PHE A 337 0.28 15.55 26.34
CA PHE A 337 -0.16 15.13 25.01
C PHE A 337 -1.15 16.12 24.39
N ASP A 338 -2.21 16.49 25.13
CA ASP A 338 -3.21 17.47 24.69
C ASP A 338 -2.60 18.86 24.41
N ALA A 339 -1.60 19.28 25.19
CA ALA A 339 -0.97 20.59 25.05
C ALA A 339 0.11 20.66 23.95
N GLU A 340 0.85 19.56 23.71
CA GLU A 340 2.08 19.59 22.90
C GLU A 340 2.05 18.73 21.63
N LEU A 341 1.05 17.87 21.40
CA LEU A 341 1.00 17.01 20.20
C LEU A 341 1.15 17.82 18.90
N ALA A 342 0.53 19.00 18.83
CA ALA A 342 0.57 19.87 17.66
C ALA A 342 1.97 20.45 17.34
N ASN A 343 2.97 20.25 18.22
CA ASN A 343 4.38 20.56 17.96
C ASN A 343 5.08 19.44 17.15
N TYR A 344 4.54 18.21 17.18
CA TYR A 344 5.12 17.02 16.55
C TYR A 344 4.30 16.51 15.37
N VAL A 345 2.98 16.67 15.41
CA VAL A 345 2.04 16.11 14.44
C VAL A 345 1.19 17.22 13.83
N ASP A 346 0.90 17.12 12.53
CA ASP A 346 -0.17 17.89 11.91
C ASP A 346 -1.51 17.30 12.36
N VAL A 347 -2.08 17.89 13.41
CA VAL A 347 -3.30 17.37 14.05
C VAL A 347 -4.55 17.50 13.17
N ASP A 348 -4.56 18.45 12.23
CA ASP A 348 -5.64 18.63 11.27
C ASP A 348 -5.59 17.53 10.19
N SER A 349 -4.40 17.27 9.63
CA SER A 349 -4.14 16.13 8.73
C SER A 349 -4.45 14.80 9.43
N PHE A 350 -4.01 14.64 10.68
CA PHE A 350 -4.23 13.42 11.45
C PHE A 350 -5.71 13.16 11.76
N ALA A 351 -6.49 14.21 12.06
CA ALA A 351 -7.93 14.11 12.23
C ALA A 351 -8.62 13.62 10.95
N LYS A 352 -8.23 14.18 9.78
CA LYS A 352 -8.75 13.76 8.47
C LYS A 352 -8.38 12.31 8.15
N TYR A 353 -7.13 11.90 8.39
CA TYR A 353 -6.71 10.51 8.25
C TYR A 353 -7.57 9.58 9.11
N ALA A 354 -7.65 9.83 10.43
CA ALA A 354 -8.37 8.95 11.36
C ALA A 354 -9.87 8.87 11.03
N ALA A 355 -10.49 10.00 10.64
CA ALA A 355 -11.88 10.05 10.21
C ALA A 355 -12.09 9.28 8.90
N THR A 356 -11.18 9.40 7.93
CA THR A 356 -11.21 8.67 6.65
C THR A 356 -11.16 7.16 6.87
N GLN A 357 -10.25 6.67 7.73
CA GLN A 357 -10.17 5.24 8.02
C GLN A 357 -11.44 4.71 8.70
N ASN A 358 -12.05 5.49 9.61
CA ASN A 358 -13.37 5.14 10.16
C ASN A 358 -14.45 5.14 9.07
N LEU A 359 -14.56 6.19 8.25
CA LEU A 359 -15.55 6.33 7.18
C LEU A 359 -15.51 5.18 6.18
N LEU A 360 -14.31 4.80 5.74
CA LEU A 360 -14.05 3.65 4.87
C LEU A 360 -14.25 2.28 5.56
N ALA A 361 -14.56 2.27 6.86
CA ALA A 361 -14.60 1.08 7.70
C ALA A 361 -13.33 0.21 7.63
N ASN A 362 -12.17 0.84 7.40
CA ASN A 362 -10.90 0.14 7.33
C ASN A 362 -10.47 -0.29 8.74
N SER A 363 -10.26 -1.58 8.92
CA SER A 363 -9.82 -2.18 10.18
C SER A 363 -8.36 -2.62 10.17
N ASP A 364 -7.66 -2.45 9.04
CA ASP A 364 -6.26 -2.79 8.86
C ASP A 364 -5.39 -1.54 8.59
N ASP A 365 -5.71 -0.41 9.23
CA ASP A 365 -5.02 0.87 9.06
C ASP A 365 -3.75 0.99 9.95
N MET A 366 -3.31 2.20 10.33
CA MET A 366 -2.16 2.37 11.23
C MET A 366 -2.29 1.78 12.63
N ALA A 367 -3.48 1.32 13.02
CA ALA A 367 -3.72 0.56 14.24
C ALA A 367 -4.15 -0.89 13.96
N GLY A 368 -4.17 -1.29 12.69
CA GLY A 368 -4.45 -2.65 12.26
C GLY A 368 -3.23 -3.57 12.34
N PRO A 369 -3.43 -4.91 12.30
CA PRO A 369 -2.34 -5.88 12.33
C PRO A 369 -1.39 -5.82 11.12
N GLY A 370 -1.78 -5.18 10.01
CA GLY A 370 -0.92 -4.95 8.85
C GLY A 370 -0.03 -3.70 8.94
N GLN A 371 -0.32 -2.78 9.87
CA GLN A 371 0.38 -1.49 10.02
C GLN A 371 0.45 -0.70 8.69
N ASN A 372 -0.66 -0.63 7.94
CA ASN A 372 -0.66 -0.09 6.58
C ASN A 372 -0.68 1.45 6.54
N TYR A 373 0.49 2.07 6.73
CA TYR A 373 0.68 3.52 6.64
C TYR A 373 2.13 3.92 6.31
N TYR A 374 2.28 5.17 5.87
CA TYR A 374 3.54 5.89 5.87
C TYR A 374 3.46 7.09 6.82
N LEU A 375 4.61 7.49 7.39
CA LEU A 375 4.80 8.75 8.08
C LEU A 375 5.51 9.73 7.13
N SER A 376 4.94 10.92 6.92
CA SER A 376 5.60 12.02 6.22
C SER A 376 6.10 13.03 7.24
N TYR A 377 7.39 13.38 7.23
CA TYR A 377 7.96 14.41 8.08
C TYR A 377 8.34 15.65 7.26
N ASP A 378 7.55 16.71 7.38
CA ASP A 378 7.74 17.96 6.63
C ASP A 378 8.93 18.75 7.19
N LEU A 379 9.91 19.03 6.33
CA LEU A 379 11.15 19.70 6.71
C LEU A 379 10.96 21.20 7.01
N THR A 380 9.82 21.80 6.68
CA THR A 380 9.54 23.22 6.98
C THR A 380 8.83 23.40 8.33
N SER A 381 7.67 22.79 8.52
CA SER A 381 6.88 22.84 9.76
C SER A 381 7.44 21.99 10.89
N LYS A 382 8.29 21.00 10.56
CA LYS A 382 8.85 19.99 11.47
C LYS A 382 7.79 19.08 12.10
N LYS A 383 6.68 18.84 11.38
CA LYS A 383 5.57 17.99 11.80
C LYS A 383 5.49 16.68 11.02
N ILE A 384 4.87 15.69 11.67
CA ILE A 384 4.55 14.38 11.11
C ILE A 384 3.08 14.37 10.64
N SER A 385 2.86 13.88 9.44
CA SER A 385 1.54 13.53 8.87
C SER A 385 1.49 12.03 8.56
N VAL A 386 0.29 11.45 8.43
CA VAL A 386 0.11 10.02 8.14
C VAL A 386 -0.54 9.84 6.77
N ILE A 387 0.06 8.99 5.94
CA ILE A 387 -0.41 8.67 4.58
C ILE A 387 -0.96 7.24 4.57
N SER A 388 -2.12 7.07 3.95
CA SER A 388 -2.80 5.79 3.80
C SER A 388 -2.04 4.82 2.90
N TRP A 389 -2.07 3.53 3.24
CA TRP A 389 -1.55 2.42 2.43
C TRP A 389 -2.52 1.23 2.53
N ASP A 390 -2.40 0.28 1.59
CA ASP A 390 -3.13 -1.01 1.56
C ASP A 390 -4.61 -0.93 1.97
N LEU A 391 -5.41 -0.22 1.16
CA LEU A 391 -6.84 -0.08 1.40
C LEU A 391 -7.66 -1.30 0.91
N ASN A 392 -7.01 -2.46 0.71
CA ASN A 392 -7.62 -3.70 0.23
C ASN A 392 -8.65 -4.31 1.21
N LEU A 393 -8.61 -3.92 2.49
CA LEU A 393 -9.58 -4.27 3.53
C LEU A 393 -10.50 -3.09 3.92
N ALA A 394 -10.50 -2.01 3.14
CA ALA A 394 -11.53 -0.98 3.23
C ALA A 394 -12.86 -1.46 2.63
N LEU A 395 -13.96 -0.86 3.08
CA LEU A 395 -15.33 -1.04 2.60
C LEU A 395 -15.90 -2.47 2.72
N SER A 396 -15.29 -3.30 3.58
CA SER A 396 -15.68 -4.69 3.83
C SER A 396 -16.12 -5.00 5.27
N GLY A 397 -15.93 -4.03 6.19
CA GLY A 397 -16.20 -4.19 7.62
C GLY A 397 -17.65 -3.90 8.03
N ASN A 398 -17.83 -3.44 9.28
CA ASN A 398 -19.14 -3.06 9.79
C ASN A 398 -19.57 -1.68 9.26
N ALA A 399 -20.45 -1.65 8.25
CA ALA A 399 -21.03 -0.42 7.71
C ALA A 399 -21.71 0.48 8.78
N THR A 400 -22.18 -0.10 9.89
CA THR A 400 -22.90 0.62 10.96
C THR A 400 -22.03 1.10 12.12
N ALA A 401 -20.69 0.97 12.03
CA ALA A 401 -19.77 1.43 13.07
C ALA A 401 -19.87 2.95 13.33
N SER A 402 -19.91 3.38 14.59
CA SER A 402 -19.99 4.81 14.93
C SER A 402 -18.63 5.52 14.76
N PRO A 403 -18.59 6.87 14.79
CA PRO A 403 -17.33 7.63 14.73
C PRO A 403 -16.37 7.26 15.85
N ASP A 404 -16.89 7.01 17.06
CA ASP A 404 -16.10 6.63 18.24
C ASP A 404 -15.88 5.09 18.35
N THR A 405 -16.35 4.29 17.39
CA THR A 405 -16.12 2.84 17.37
C THR A 405 -14.71 2.53 16.87
N SER A 406 -13.88 1.94 17.72
CA SER A 406 -12.62 1.35 17.29
C SER A 406 -12.90 0.17 16.34
N LEU A 407 -12.39 0.27 15.12
CA LEU A 407 -12.42 -0.80 14.13
C LEU A 407 -11.27 -1.77 14.43
N SER A 408 -11.51 -3.08 14.26
CA SER A 408 -10.52 -4.14 14.44
C SER A 408 -10.89 -5.33 13.57
N MET A 409 -9.89 -5.98 13.00
CA MET A 409 -10.07 -7.34 12.46
C MET A 409 -10.45 -8.30 13.59
N GLY A 410 -11.39 -9.22 13.31
CA GLY A 410 -12.01 -10.08 14.33
C GLY A 410 -13.14 -9.35 15.08
N GLY A 411 -14.38 -9.55 14.62
CA GLY A 411 -15.51 -8.71 15.03
C GLY A 411 -15.92 -8.82 16.51
N GLY A 412 -16.08 -7.65 17.14
CA GLY A 412 -16.99 -7.45 18.29
C GLY A 412 -16.36 -7.59 19.67
N GLY A 413 -16.12 -6.45 20.34
CA GLY A 413 -15.84 -6.43 21.78
C GLY A 413 -15.39 -5.06 22.29
N LYS A 414 -16.10 -4.51 23.29
CA LYS A 414 -15.62 -3.31 23.99
C LYS A 414 -14.37 -3.63 24.80
N GLY A 415 -13.34 -2.80 24.65
CA GLY A 415 -12.33 -2.57 25.69
C GLY A 415 -11.42 -3.74 26.03
N ALA A 416 -10.43 -3.98 25.17
CA ALA A 416 -9.19 -4.66 25.55
C ALA A 416 -8.00 -3.75 25.22
N ALA A 417 -7.66 -2.86 26.15
CA ALA A 417 -6.35 -2.23 26.13
C ALA A 417 -5.31 -3.28 26.56
N GLY A 418 -4.66 -3.94 25.59
CA GLY A 418 -3.52 -4.82 25.86
C GLY A 418 -3.36 -6.04 24.94
N THR A 419 -2.10 -6.26 24.56
CA THR A 419 -1.49 -7.55 24.14
C THR A 419 -1.90 -8.21 22.82
N GLY A 420 -2.67 -7.55 21.95
CA GLY A 420 -2.77 -7.93 20.53
C GLY A 420 -1.62 -7.33 19.71
N LYS A 421 -1.35 -7.91 18.52
CA LYS A 421 -0.38 -7.38 17.53
C LYS A 421 -0.93 -6.17 16.74
N GLY A 422 -1.84 -5.41 17.35
CA GLY A 422 -2.54 -4.28 16.74
C GLY A 422 -2.87 -3.22 17.80
N GLY A 423 -3.14 -2.01 17.32
CA GLY A 423 -3.23 -0.79 18.12
C GLY A 423 -2.10 0.19 17.80
N ASN A 424 -2.38 1.48 18.00
CA ASN A 424 -1.41 2.55 17.79
C ASN A 424 -1.60 3.62 18.87
N SER A 425 -0.52 3.98 19.58
CA SER A 425 -0.57 4.86 20.74
C SER A 425 -1.01 6.28 20.38
N LEU A 426 -0.53 6.84 19.26
CA LEU A 426 -0.96 8.15 18.76
C LEU A 426 -2.46 8.15 18.46
N LYS A 427 -2.94 7.22 17.62
CA LYS A 427 -4.37 7.15 17.25
C LYS A 427 -5.27 6.92 18.46
N THR A 428 -4.86 6.04 19.38
CA THR A 428 -5.63 5.72 20.60
C THR A 428 -5.79 6.94 21.50
N ARG A 429 -4.69 7.66 21.78
CA ARG A 429 -4.70 8.84 22.65
C ARG A 429 -5.41 10.02 21.99
N PHE A 430 -5.23 10.23 20.69
CA PHE A 430 -5.91 11.28 19.94
C PHE A 430 -7.43 11.13 19.98
N LEU A 431 -7.96 9.93 19.72
CA LEU A 431 -9.41 9.68 19.74
C LEU A 431 -10.00 9.68 21.17
N ALA A 432 -9.18 9.41 22.19
CA ALA A 432 -9.59 9.52 23.60
C ALA A 432 -9.56 10.96 24.13
N SER A 433 -8.83 11.87 23.47
CA SER A 433 -8.64 13.24 23.92
C SER A 433 -9.86 14.12 23.71
N THR A 434 -10.33 14.75 24.79
CA THR A 434 -11.39 15.77 24.70
C THR A 434 -10.93 17.05 24.01
N SER A 435 -9.61 17.31 23.96
CA SER A 435 -9.03 18.47 23.27
C SER A 435 -9.07 18.30 21.76
N PHE A 436 -8.83 17.09 21.26
CA PHE A 436 -8.88 16.78 19.82
C PHE A 436 -10.25 16.34 19.30
N LYS A 437 -11.20 15.93 20.17
CA LYS A 437 -12.53 15.48 19.72
C LYS A 437 -13.24 16.45 18.76
N LYS A 438 -13.22 17.77 19.03
CA LYS A 438 -13.85 18.74 18.11
C LYS A 438 -13.23 18.78 16.71
N LEU A 439 -11.92 18.53 16.62
CA LEU A 439 -11.19 18.50 15.37
C LEU A 439 -11.51 17.23 14.58
N TYR A 440 -11.56 16.08 15.27
CA TYR A 440 -12.02 14.82 14.70
C TYR A 440 -13.47 14.89 14.21
N ASP A 441 -14.40 15.37 15.05
CA ASP A 441 -15.82 15.50 14.72
C ASP A 441 -16.04 16.42 13.49
N ALA A 442 -15.28 17.52 13.40
CA ALA A 442 -15.32 18.43 12.24
C ALA A 442 -14.78 17.77 10.95
N ALA A 443 -13.63 17.07 11.02
CA ALA A 443 -13.11 16.31 9.90
C ALA A 443 -14.09 15.22 9.43
N TYR A 444 -14.73 14.52 10.38
CA TYR A 444 -15.74 13.51 10.10
C TYR A 444 -16.96 14.09 9.36
N GLN A 445 -17.45 15.26 9.80
CA GLN A 445 -18.58 15.93 9.16
C GLN A 445 -18.22 16.45 7.75
N GLU A 446 -17.03 17.03 7.58
CA GLU A 446 -16.51 17.46 6.27
C GLU A 446 -16.48 16.28 5.28
N LEU A 447 -15.83 15.20 5.68
CA LEU A 447 -15.63 14.01 4.85
C LEU A 447 -16.96 13.26 4.59
N TYR A 448 -17.84 13.12 5.58
CA TYR A 448 -19.19 12.58 5.36
C TYR A 448 -19.94 13.38 4.29
N THR A 449 -19.88 14.71 4.35
CA THR A 449 -20.55 15.59 3.39
C THR A 449 -19.98 15.36 1.98
N LYS A 450 -18.66 15.52 1.83
CA LYS A 450 -17.95 15.44 0.54
C LYS A 450 -18.03 14.05 -0.11
N VAL A 451 -18.07 12.98 0.68
CA VAL A 451 -17.99 11.59 0.19
C VAL A 451 -19.37 10.92 0.06
N PHE A 452 -20.23 11.03 1.08
CA PHE A 452 -21.48 10.28 1.16
C PHE A 452 -22.71 11.15 0.87
N SER A 453 -22.85 12.32 1.52
CA SER A 453 -24.02 13.20 1.34
C SER A 453 -24.13 13.72 -0.10
N ASP A 454 -23.01 14.14 -0.69
CA ASP A 454 -22.98 14.71 -2.04
C ASP A 454 -23.00 13.64 -3.16
N GLY A 455 -23.05 12.35 -2.79
CA GLY A 455 -23.12 11.23 -3.74
C GLY A 455 -21.80 10.84 -4.40
N THR A 456 -20.69 11.50 -4.05
CA THR A 456 -19.35 11.28 -4.62
C THR A 456 -18.92 9.81 -4.63
N ALA A 457 -19.07 9.08 -3.50
CA ALA A 457 -18.69 7.67 -3.42
C ALA A 457 -19.47 6.79 -4.40
N THR A 458 -20.76 7.05 -4.61
CA THR A 458 -21.59 6.32 -5.57
C THR A 458 -21.21 6.66 -7.01
N SER A 459 -20.89 7.94 -7.29
CA SER A 459 -20.40 8.35 -8.61
C SER A 459 -19.05 7.70 -8.94
N LEU A 460 -18.11 7.71 -7.99
CA LEU A 460 -16.82 7.04 -8.11
C LEU A 460 -17.01 5.54 -8.33
N LEU A 461 -17.86 4.87 -7.54
CA LEU A 461 -18.15 3.46 -7.73
C LEU A 461 -18.68 3.15 -9.14
N SER A 462 -19.54 4.01 -9.72
CA SER A 462 -19.98 3.86 -11.11
C SER A 462 -18.82 3.95 -12.08
N THR A 463 -18.05 5.06 -12.06
CA THR A 463 -16.89 5.28 -12.94
C THR A 463 -15.87 4.14 -12.85
N ILE A 464 -15.59 3.67 -11.64
CA ILE A 464 -14.67 2.56 -11.40
C ILE A 464 -15.24 1.27 -12.01
N THR A 465 -16.51 0.95 -11.75
CA THR A 465 -17.18 -0.25 -12.31
C THR A 465 -17.17 -0.24 -13.84
N ASP A 466 -17.37 0.93 -14.46
CA ASP A 466 -17.33 1.11 -15.92
C ASP A 466 -15.91 0.96 -16.50
N SER A 467 -14.86 1.16 -15.69
CA SER A 467 -13.45 0.99 -16.07
C SER A 467 -12.92 -0.45 -15.89
N VAL A 468 -13.64 -1.34 -15.19
CA VAL A 468 -13.18 -2.72 -14.98
C VAL A 468 -13.35 -3.53 -16.26
N PRO A 469 -12.27 -4.05 -16.88
CA PRO A 469 -12.39 -4.89 -18.05
C PRO A 469 -12.92 -6.27 -17.69
N VAL A 470 -13.54 -6.92 -18.67
CA VAL A 470 -13.78 -8.37 -18.65
C VAL A 470 -12.54 -9.12 -19.15
N SER A 471 -12.39 -10.35 -18.71
CA SER A 471 -11.25 -11.24 -18.93
C SER A 471 -11.75 -12.69 -18.97
N ASP A 472 -10.85 -13.64 -19.20
CA ASP A 472 -11.20 -15.07 -19.16
C ASP A 472 -11.58 -15.52 -17.73
N ASP A 473 -11.09 -14.83 -16.70
CA ASP A 473 -11.42 -15.07 -15.27
C ASP A 473 -12.57 -14.21 -14.70
N LEU A 474 -13.09 -13.21 -15.43
CA LEU A 474 -14.06 -12.25 -14.88
C LEU A 474 -15.12 -11.82 -15.90
N THR A 475 -16.38 -12.09 -15.58
CA THR A 475 -17.54 -11.71 -16.39
C THR A 475 -18.17 -10.38 -15.95
N GLN A 476 -18.92 -9.75 -16.88
CA GLN A 476 -19.68 -8.53 -16.60
C GLN A 476 -20.71 -8.68 -15.47
N ASP A 477 -21.32 -9.87 -15.34
CA ASP A 477 -22.30 -10.16 -14.29
C ASP A 477 -21.64 -10.21 -12.90
N GLU A 478 -20.40 -10.70 -12.82
CA GLU A 478 -19.62 -10.73 -11.58
C GLU A 478 -19.15 -9.32 -11.18
N ILE A 479 -18.68 -8.52 -12.14
CA ILE A 479 -18.39 -7.09 -11.95
C ILE A 479 -19.61 -6.36 -11.37
N ALA A 480 -20.78 -6.53 -12.02
CA ALA A 480 -22.03 -5.94 -11.57
C ALA A 480 -22.48 -6.43 -10.18
N ALA A 481 -22.24 -7.71 -9.85
CA ALA A 481 -22.55 -8.28 -8.54
C ALA A 481 -21.65 -7.69 -7.42
N LYS A 482 -20.35 -7.52 -7.67
CA LYS A 482 -19.44 -6.90 -6.69
C LYS A 482 -19.73 -5.40 -6.53
N ALA A 483 -19.97 -4.68 -7.63
CA ALA A 483 -20.40 -3.28 -7.59
C ALA A 483 -21.71 -3.09 -6.81
N LYS A 484 -22.72 -3.95 -7.03
CA LYS A 484 -23.98 -3.93 -6.27
C LYS A 484 -23.78 -4.18 -4.77
N THR A 485 -22.84 -5.06 -4.41
CA THR A 485 -22.49 -5.34 -3.02
C THR A 485 -21.88 -4.10 -2.36
N LEU A 486 -20.92 -3.44 -3.02
CA LEU A 486 -20.34 -2.19 -2.54
C LEU A 486 -21.34 -1.04 -2.49
N ASN A 487 -22.23 -0.90 -3.46
CA ASN A 487 -23.28 0.13 -3.41
C ASN A 487 -24.24 -0.09 -2.22
N THR A 488 -24.53 -1.35 -1.89
CA THR A 488 -25.32 -1.69 -0.70
C THR A 488 -24.58 -1.29 0.58
N PHE A 489 -23.27 -1.58 0.66
CA PHE A 489 -22.41 -1.13 1.75
C PHE A 489 -22.39 0.40 1.87
N LEU A 490 -22.14 1.13 0.78
CA LEU A 490 -22.11 2.60 0.75
C LEU A 490 -23.42 3.23 1.23
N THR A 491 -24.56 2.65 0.82
CA THR A 491 -25.90 3.11 1.25
C THR A 491 -26.07 2.95 2.76
N GLN A 492 -25.81 1.75 3.29
CA GLN A 492 -25.86 1.47 4.73
C GLN A 492 -24.88 2.33 5.52
N ARG A 493 -23.69 2.57 4.95
CA ARG A 493 -22.65 3.40 5.55
C ARG A 493 -23.11 4.85 5.63
N GLY A 494 -23.53 5.46 4.52
CA GLY A 494 -24.06 6.82 4.48
C GLY A 494 -25.19 7.06 5.48
N GLU A 495 -26.17 6.15 5.55
CA GLU A 495 -27.25 6.22 6.53
C GLU A 495 -26.78 6.14 8.00
N ALA A 496 -25.78 5.30 8.30
CA ALA A 496 -25.24 5.16 9.65
C ALA A 496 -24.44 6.40 10.08
N LEU A 497 -23.69 6.99 9.15
CA LEU A 497 -22.92 8.21 9.33
C LEU A 497 -23.83 9.42 9.57
N GLU A 498 -24.91 9.57 8.79
CA GLU A 498 -25.93 10.61 8.96
C GLU A 498 -26.53 10.55 10.37
N LYS A 499 -26.94 9.35 10.81
CA LYS A 499 -27.51 9.11 12.14
C LYS A 499 -26.51 9.41 13.25
N ALA A 500 -25.22 9.17 13.03
CA ALA A 500 -24.18 9.48 14.01
C ALA A 500 -23.94 10.98 14.17
N LEU A 501 -23.99 11.75 13.08
CA LEU A 501 -23.80 13.21 13.08
C LEU A 501 -25.02 14.00 13.59
N ALA A 502 -26.17 13.35 13.74
CA ALA A 502 -27.41 13.95 14.26
C ALA A 502 -27.53 13.94 15.80
N ASN A 503 -26.57 13.35 16.52
CA ASN A 503 -26.55 13.20 17.99
C ASN A 503 -25.37 13.93 18.64
#